data_AF-A0A418BX30-F1
#
_entry.id   AF-A0A418BX30-F1
#
_cell.length_a   1.000
_cell.length_b   1.000
_cell.length_c   1.000
_cell.angle_alpha   90.00
_cell.angle_beta   90.00
_cell.angle_gamma   90.00
#
_symmetry.space_group_name_H-M   'P 1'
#
loop_
_entity.id
_entity.type
_entity.pdbx_description
1 polymer ?
#
loop_
_entity_poly.entity_id
_entity_poly.type
_entity_poly.pdbx_seq_one_letter_code
_entity_poly.pdbx_strand_id
1 'polypeptide(L)'
;MESSVQVETTGDPHTAVHHSSAIPAASSATANEDGSSEGYVLVEDGSTTTAKKGEAATETSTSKATTTASHAISYRPDIDGLRTIAVVPVVVFHAYPALLPGGFVGVDVFFVISGFLISAILLKEGAKHTFTYASFYSRRIRRIYPALLVVATSTLVVGCCWLLKTPLRTLSATLVAGTLFGANLQLLTVDEGYFDASVKENPLLHLWSLGVEEQFYIVWPFLVSVLLRLSVRRALLTQVVFIGCSFACNVLLLGVDGSNKYAFYFPLSRFWQMALGGLLAFDHAHLKTVAIFVAAKPVVASTLSLMSLGVLVVGYAVINEADAFPGFWALLPTFGALGLLAAGKDSPINQYVLGNSVMVFVGNISYSLYLWHWPLLVLAKAHFPNDLSRPWYMQPYTMMILSVVLSILTLYLVENRTRRHPSPLLVPCLVVCMVVLGGVALAAFNLPASFSLPAQRVAGVPVLND
;
A
#
# COMPACT_ATOMS: atom_id res chain seq x y z
N MET A 1 -48.22 -39.02 -20.00
CA MET A 1 -48.01 -40.46 -20.21
C MET A 1 -46.73 -40.80 -19.43
N GLU A 2 -46.87 -41.17 -18.16
CA GLU A 2 -47.23 -42.52 -17.68
C GLU A 2 -45.98 -43.41 -17.70
N SER A 3 -45.37 -43.68 -16.54
CA SER A 3 -45.74 -44.77 -15.62
C SER A 3 -44.60 -45.81 -15.63
N SER A 4 -44.41 -46.72 -14.68
CA SER A 4 -44.97 -46.93 -13.33
C SER A 4 -44.05 -47.89 -12.55
N VAL A 5 -44.26 -48.00 -11.22
CA VAL A 5 -44.18 -49.24 -10.38
C VAL A 5 -42.93 -50.15 -10.53
N GLN A 6 -42.07 -50.35 -9.50
CA GLN A 6 -42.28 -51.21 -8.30
C GLN A 6 -42.48 -52.72 -8.65
N VAL A 7 -42.24 -53.74 -7.81
CA VAL A 7 -42.06 -53.84 -6.35
C VAL A 7 -41.34 -55.17 -5.95
N GLU A 8 -40.71 -55.25 -4.76
CA GLU A 8 -40.41 -56.49 -3.96
C GLU A 8 -39.56 -57.63 -4.61
N THR A 9 -39.14 -58.73 -3.96
CA THR A 9 -39.03 -59.26 -2.56
C THR A 9 -37.75 -60.17 -2.50
N THR A 10 -37.21 -60.78 -1.43
CA THR A 10 -37.48 -60.98 0.02
C THR A 10 -36.12 -61.22 0.75
N GLY A 11 -36.10 -61.51 2.06
CA GLY A 11 -35.26 -62.62 2.57
C GLY A 11 -34.28 -62.39 3.75
N ASP A 12 -34.77 -61.97 4.91
CA ASP A 12 -34.13 -62.23 6.23
C ASP A 12 -34.62 -63.62 6.77
N PRO A 13 -34.24 -64.15 7.95
CA PRO A 13 -33.16 -63.80 8.90
C PRO A 13 -32.29 -65.01 9.39
N HIS A 14 -31.23 -64.77 10.18
CA HIS A 14 -31.09 -65.25 11.59
C HIS A 14 -29.67 -65.19 12.23
N THR A 15 -29.61 -64.57 13.43
CA THR A 15 -28.90 -64.92 14.69
C THR A 15 -27.76 -65.99 14.73
N ALA A 16 -26.71 -65.91 15.58
CA ALA A 16 -26.20 -64.90 16.55
C ALA A 16 -24.89 -65.41 17.22
N VAL A 17 -24.52 -64.84 18.39
CA VAL A 17 -23.60 -65.33 19.47
C VAL A 17 -22.24 -64.59 19.64
N HIS A 18 -21.82 -64.41 20.90
CA HIS A 18 -20.68 -63.62 21.39
C HIS A 18 -19.38 -64.44 21.59
N HIS A 19 -18.22 -63.75 21.64
CA HIS A 19 -17.20 -63.69 22.73
C HIS A 19 -16.03 -62.81 22.20
N SER A 20 -15.47 -61.77 22.85
CA SER A 20 -15.04 -61.46 24.24
C SER A 20 -13.53 -61.73 24.48
N SER A 21 -12.89 -60.91 25.35
CA SER A 21 -11.44 -60.81 25.69
C SER A 21 -10.53 -60.16 24.63
N ALA A 22 -9.44 -59.43 24.95
CA ALA A 22 -8.99 -58.77 26.21
C ALA A 22 -7.92 -57.67 25.92
N ILE A 23 -7.55 -56.86 26.93
CA ILE A 23 -6.55 -55.75 26.86
C ILE A 23 -5.48 -55.94 27.95
N PRO A 24 -4.18 -55.68 27.67
CA PRO A 24 -3.35 -54.69 28.40
C PRO A 24 -2.75 -53.64 27.42
N ALA A 25 -2.54 -52.35 27.70
CA ALA A 25 -1.90 -51.65 28.85
C ALA A 25 -0.39 -51.97 28.99
N ALA A 26 0.57 -51.02 29.06
CA ALA A 26 0.57 -49.54 29.02
C ALA A 26 1.92 -49.06 28.36
N SER A 27 2.48 -47.85 28.44
CA SER A 27 2.25 -46.61 29.23
C SER A 27 2.97 -45.39 28.62
N SER A 28 2.77 -44.19 29.22
CA SER A 28 3.67 -43.00 29.37
C SER A 28 4.67 -42.56 28.25
N ALA A 29 4.88 -41.27 27.94
CA ALA A 29 4.53 -40.05 28.67
C ALA A 29 4.21 -38.82 27.80
N THR A 30 3.35 -37.99 28.39
CA THR A 30 2.93 -36.61 28.10
C THR A 30 4.02 -35.57 27.81
N ALA A 31 3.74 -34.64 26.88
CA ALA A 31 3.92 -33.18 27.07
C ALA A 31 3.07 -32.38 26.07
N ASN A 32 2.51 -31.25 26.48
CA ASN A 32 1.51 -30.46 25.73
C ASN A 32 2.13 -29.52 24.69
N GLU A 33 1.38 -29.18 23.65
CA GLU A 33 1.17 -27.77 23.25
C GLU A 33 -0.16 -27.62 22.48
N ASP A 34 -0.94 -26.57 22.76
CA ASP A 34 -2.30 -26.38 22.22
C ASP A 34 -2.30 -25.83 20.79
N GLY A 35 -2.75 -26.65 19.85
CA GLY A 35 -2.88 -26.31 18.43
C GLY A 35 -4.33 -26.02 17.99
N SER A 36 -5.01 -25.07 18.63
CA SER A 36 -6.41 -24.74 18.32
C SER A 36 -6.58 -24.06 16.95
N SER A 37 -6.74 -24.87 15.90
CA SER A 37 -7.01 -24.42 14.53
C SER A 37 -8.50 -24.12 14.32
N GLU A 38 -8.89 -22.85 14.36
CA GLU A 38 -10.21 -22.38 13.93
C GLU A 38 -10.04 -21.29 12.84
N GLY A 39 -10.87 -21.22 11.81
CA GLY A 39 -12.09 -21.99 11.54
C GLY A 39 -13.16 -21.07 10.96
N TYR A 40 -13.20 -20.92 9.63
CA TYR A 40 -14.20 -20.06 9.00
C TYR A 40 -15.59 -20.71 9.09
N VAL A 41 -16.45 -20.16 9.95
CA VAL A 41 -17.86 -20.55 10.04
C VAL A 41 -18.71 -19.61 9.20
N LEU A 42 -19.36 -20.17 8.18
CA LEU A 42 -20.52 -19.55 7.52
C LEU A 42 -21.75 -19.78 8.40
N VAL A 43 -22.64 -18.79 8.47
CA VAL A 43 -23.92 -18.91 9.18
C VAL A 43 -25.04 -18.91 8.14
N GLU A 44 -25.76 -20.03 8.05
CA GLU A 44 -27.06 -20.13 7.38
C GLU A 44 -28.18 -20.05 8.43
N ASP A 45 -29.33 -19.47 8.06
CA ASP A 45 -30.52 -19.41 8.92
C ASP A 45 -31.23 -20.77 8.98
N GLY A 46 -31.63 -21.19 10.20
CA GLY A 46 -32.34 -22.45 10.45
C GLY A 46 -33.41 -22.30 11.53
N SER A 47 -34.64 -22.71 11.22
CA SER A 47 -35.84 -22.45 12.03
C SER A 47 -36.17 -23.57 13.04
N THR A 48 -36.79 -23.18 14.17
CA THR A 48 -37.62 -24.04 15.08
C THR A 48 -36.84 -25.15 15.85
N THR A 49 -37.28 -25.65 17.03
CA THR A 49 -38.62 -25.65 17.65
C THR A 49 -38.59 -25.77 19.19
N THR A 50 -39.77 -25.61 19.82
CA THR A 50 -40.19 -26.12 21.15
C THR A 50 -39.61 -25.49 22.43
N ALA A 51 -40.47 -25.37 23.43
CA ALA A 51 -40.18 -24.82 24.75
C ALA A 51 -40.26 -25.89 25.86
N LYS A 52 -39.58 -25.66 26.98
CA LYS A 52 -39.93 -26.24 28.28
C LYS A 52 -39.79 -25.20 29.39
N LYS A 53 -40.54 -25.40 30.47
CA LYS A 53 -40.72 -24.47 31.59
C LYS A 53 -40.03 -25.06 32.82
N GLY A 54 -39.24 -24.26 33.53
CA GLY A 54 -38.49 -24.65 34.73
C GLY A 54 -38.22 -23.41 35.60
N GLU A 55 -38.07 -23.62 36.91
CA GLU A 55 -38.16 -22.54 37.90
C GLU A 55 -36.81 -21.90 38.27
N ALA A 56 -36.90 -20.82 39.05
CA ALA A 56 -35.82 -19.88 39.31
C ALA A 56 -34.69 -20.43 40.20
N ALA A 57 -33.46 -20.05 39.86
CA ALA A 57 -32.34 -19.95 40.78
C ALA A 57 -31.61 -18.61 40.52
N THR A 58 -31.43 -17.80 41.56
CA THR A 58 -30.91 -16.43 41.42
C THR A 58 -29.40 -16.38 41.63
N GLU A 59 -28.63 -16.70 40.59
CA GLU A 59 -27.16 -16.54 40.62
C GLU A 59 -26.71 -15.28 39.87
N THR A 60 -26.24 -14.29 40.61
CA THR A 60 -25.74 -13.00 40.10
C THR A 60 -24.34 -13.15 39.49
N SER A 61 -24.22 -13.92 38.42
CA SER A 61 -22.99 -14.03 37.64
C SER A 61 -22.66 -12.70 36.98
N THR A 62 -21.68 -11.98 37.55
CA THR A 62 -21.19 -10.69 37.04
C THR A 62 -20.29 -10.90 35.83
N SER A 63 -20.92 -11.33 34.73
CA SER A 63 -20.27 -11.43 33.42
C SER A 63 -19.65 -10.09 33.05
N LYS A 64 -18.32 -10.02 33.11
CA LYS A 64 -17.55 -8.91 32.55
C LYS A 64 -17.76 -8.92 31.05
N ALA A 65 -18.70 -8.10 30.58
CA ALA A 65 -18.86 -7.79 29.17
C ALA A 65 -17.57 -7.12 28.66
N THR A 66 -16.62 -7.93 28.19
CA THR A 66 -15.43 -7.48 27.48
C THR A 66 -15.91 -6.77 26.22
N THR A 67 -16.00 -5.46 26.29
CA THR A 67 -16.45 -4.61 25.18
C THR A 67 -15.40 -4.61 24.08
N THR A 68 -15.49 -5.61 23.20
CA THR A 68 -14.74 -5.70 21.95
C THR A 68 -15.12 -4.52 21.07
N ALA A 69 -14.44 -3.40 21.28
CA ALA A 69 -14.80 -2.11 20.71
C ALA A 69 -14.76 -2.17 19.18
N SER A 70 -15.93 -2.19 18.56
CA SER A 70 -16.07 -2.27 17.10
C SER A 70 -15.39 -1.06 16.44
N HIS A 71 -14.15 -1.28 16.00
CA HIS A 71 -13.27 -0.25 15.47
C HIS A 71 -13.23 -0.23 13.94
N ALA A 72 -13.81 -1.23 13.29
CA ALA A 72 -13.89 -1.34 11.84
C ALA A 72 -14.54 -0.08 11.22
N ILE A 73 -13.84 0.56 10.28
CA ILE A 73 -14.53 1.12 9.12
C ILE A 73 -14.96 -0.10 8.30
N SER A 74 -16.18 -0.13 7.76
CA SER A 74 -16.62 -1.27 6.95
C SER A 74 -15.61 -1.51 5.82
N TYR A 75 -15.13 -2.74 5.69
CA TYR A 75 -14.02 -3.04 4.78
C TYR A 75 -14.45 -2.80 3.33
N ARG A 76 -13.56 -2.16 2.56
CA ARG A 76 -13.76 -1.79 1.16
C ARG A 76 -12.72 -2.49 0.30
N PRO A 77 -12.99 -3.73 -0.18
CA PRO A 77 -12.05 -4.45 -1.05
C PRO A 77 -11.78 -3.69 -2.35
N ASP A 78 -12.75 -2.90 -2.82
CA ASP A 78 -12.62 -2.06 -4.01
C ASP A 78 -11.54 -0.97 -3.88
N ILE A 79 -11.16 -0.56 -2.67
CA ILE A 79 -10.02 0.35 -2.45
C ILE A 79 -8.68 -0.38 -2.64
N ASP A 80 -8.58 -1.65 -2.24
CA ASP A 80 -7.38 -2.45 -2.51
C ASP A 80 -7.30 -2.80 -4.00
N GLY A 81 -8.43 -3.08 -4.67
CA GLY A 81 -8.47 -3.15 -6.14
C GLY A 81 -8.07 -1.84 -6.84
N LEU A 82 -8.43 -0.68 -6.27
CA LEU A 82 -7.99 0.63 -6.75
C LEU A 82 -6.47 0.83 -6.58
N ARG A 83 -5.85 0.22 -5.56
CA ARG A 83 -4.37 0.16 -5.44
C ARG A 83 -3.73 -0.73 -6.50
N THR A 84 -4.41 -1.77 -6.97
CA THR A 84 -3.90 -2.63 -8.05
C THR A 84 -3.83 -1.88 -9.37
N ILE A 85 -4.89 -1.16 -9.75
CA ILE A 85 -4.85 -0.28 -10.93
C ILE A 85 -4.01 0.99 -10.73
N ALA A 86 -3.42 1.19 -9.55
CA ALA A 86 -2.40 2.20 -9.29
C ALA A 86 -0.97 1.64 -9.40
N VAL A 87 -0.67 0.49 -8.78
CA VAL A 87 0.69 -0.09 -8.76
C VAL A 87 1.07 -0.77 -10.07
N VAL A 88 0.15 -1.52 -10.69
CA VAL A 88 0.49 -2.30 -11.89
C VAL A 88 0.90 -1.39 -13.05
N PRO A 89 0.20 -0.27 -13.35
CA PRO A 89 0.68 0.69 -14.35
C PRO A 89 2.07 1.26 -14.08
N VAL A 90 2.39 1.56 -12.81
CA VAL A 90 3.71 2.10 -12.42
C VAL A 90 4.82 1.06 -12.66
N VAL A 91 4.60 -0.19 -12.23
CA VAL A 91 5.58 -1.28 -12.43
C VAL A 91 5.77 -1.58 -13.93
N VAL A 92 4.69 -1.60 -14.71
CA VAL A 92 4.74 -1.79 -16.17
C VAL A 92 5.49 -0.65 -16.85
N PHE A 93 5.21 0.61 -16.48
CA PHE A 93 5.92 1.77 -17.02
C PHE A 93 7.42 1.73 -16.72
N HIS A 94 7.83 1.42 -15.49
CA HIS A 94 9.25 1.37 -15.15
C HIS A 94 10.01 0.20 -15.79
N ALA A 95 9.34 -0.91 -16.11
CA ALA A 95 9.94 -2.05 -16.81
C ALA A 95 9.90 -1.92 -18.34
N TYR A 96 8.84 -1.33 -18.88
CA TYR A 96 8.50 -1.23 -20.31
C TYR A 96 7.79 0.09 -20.63
N PRO A 97 8.47 1.25 -20.59
CA PRO A 97 7.82 2.57 -20.67
C PRO A 97 7.05 2.79 -21.98
N ALA A 98 7.48 2.18 -23.09
CA ALA A 98 6.79 2.24 -24.37
C ALA A 98 5.45 1.46 -24.41
N LEU A 99 5.21 0.54 -23.47
CA LEU A 99 3.97 -0.26 -23.41
C LEU A 99 2.83 0.51 -22.70
N LEU A 100 3.18 1.40 -21.76
CA LEU A 100 2.21 2.18 -21.00
C LEU A 100 2.83 3.52 -20.55
N PRO A 101 2.98 4.50 -21.45
CA PRO A 101 3.78 5.70 -21.21
C PRO A 101 3.26 6.55 -20.05
N GLY A 102 1.94 6.54 -19.79
CA GLY A 102 1.34 7.26 -18.66
C GLY A 102 1.36 6.48 -17.34
N GLY A 103 1.89 5.25 -17.31
CA GLY A 103 1.73 4.35 -16.15
C GLY A 103 2.30 4.90 -14.83
N PHE A 104 3.26 5.83 -14.88
CA PHE A 104 3.77 6.54 -13.70
C PHE A 104 2.69 7.31 -12.92
N VAL A 105 1.61 7.75 -13.58
CA VAL A 105 0.53 8.50 -12.91
C VAL A 105 -0.33 7.64 -11.98
N GLY A 106 -0.04 6.34 -11.85
CA GLY A 106 -0.58 5.52 -10.77
C GLY A 106 -0.15 6.01 -9.36
N VAL A 107 0.94 6.76 -9.25
CA VAL A 107 1.32 7.45 -7.99
C VAL A 107 0.28 8.50 -7.59
N ASP A 108 -0.28 9.22 -8.56
CA ASP A 108 -1.33 10.22 -8.36
C ASP A 108 -2.65 9.56 -7.88
N VAL A 109 -2.95 8.35 -8.36
CA VAL A 109 -4.05 7.51 -7.84
C VAL A 109 -3.78 7.10 -6.38
N PHE A 110 -2.54 6.69 -6.06
CA PHE A 110 -2.15 6.39 -4.67
C PHE A 110 -2.34 7.59 -3.74
N PHE A 111 -1.96 8.80 -4.15
CA PHE A 111 -2.19 10.01 -3.37
C PHE A 111 -3.69 10.21 -3.05
N VAL A 112 -4.60 10.06 -4.00
CA VAL A 112 -6.04 10.18 -3.73
C VAL A 112 -6.53 9.11 -2.74
N ILE A 113 -6.11 7.84 -2.90
CA ILE A 113 -6.42 6.76 -1.96
C ILE A 113 -5.90 7.08 -0.54
N SER A 114 -4.65 7.49 -0.44
CA SER A 114 -3.97 7.75 0.83
C SER A 114 -4.56 8.96 1.57
N GLY A 115 -4.97 10.00 0.83
CA GLY A 115 -5.70 11.14 1.35
C GLY A 115 -7.09 10.79 1.89
N PHE A 116 -7.86 9.99 1.14
CA PHE A 116 -9.17 9.48 1.56
C PHE A 116 -9.07 8.62 2.82
N LEU A 117 -8.19 7.61 2.81
CA LEU A 117 -8.03 6.67 3.92
C LEU A 117 -7.56 7.36 5.21
N ILE A 118 -6.59 8.27 5.14
CA ILE A 118 -6.11 8.93 6.35
C ILE A 118 -7.16 9.87 6.94
N SER A 119 -7.92 10.56 6.09
CA SER A 119 -8.98 11.47 6.50
C SER A 119 -10.13 10.71 7.15
N ALA A 120 -10.54 9.56 6.59
CA ALA A 120 -11.55 8.70 7.18
C ALA A 120 -11.14 8.18 8.57
N ILE A 121 -9.85 7.90 8.79
CA ILE A 121 -9.30 7.53 10.12
C ILE A 121 -9.33 8.74 11.07
N LEU A 122 -8.77 9.89 10.65
CA LEU A 122 -8.66 11.10 11.47
C LEU A 122 -10.02 11.65 11.89
N LEU A 123 -10.99 11.72 10.98
CA LEU A 123 -12.35 12.18 11.26
C LEU A 123 -13.07 11.22 12.22
N LYS A 124 -12.87 9.89 12.06
CA LYS A 124 -13.45 8.88 12.95
C LYS A 124 -12.86 8.91 14.37
N GLU A 125 -11.53 9.09 14.50
CA GLU A 125 -10.87 9.21 15.80
C GLU A 125 -11.14 10.56 16.46
N GLY A 126 -11.25 11.64 15.67
CA GLY A 126 -11.64 12.97 16.12
C GLY A 126 -13.09 13.01 16.65
N ALA A 127 -14.04 12.42 15.92
CA ALA A 127 -15.44 12.30 16.35
C ALA A 127 -15.64 11.40 17.59
N LYS A 128 -14.66 10.56 17.92
CA LYS A 128 -14.61 9.78 19.17
C LYS A 128 -13.76 10.44 20.28
N HIS A 129 -13.12 11.58 20.01
CA HIS A 129 -12.11 12.20 20.87
C HIS A 129 -10.92 11.28 21.26
N THR A 130 -10.63 10.25 20.45
CA THR A 130 -9.54 9.28 20.70
C THR A 130 -8.25 9.57 19.92
N PHE A 131 -8.23 10.58 19.05
CA PHE A 131 -7.06 10.90 18.24
C PHE A 131 -5.87 11.39 19.09
N THR A 132 -4.69 10.82 18.86
CA THR A 132 -3.41 11.36 19.35
C THR A 132 -2.31 11.16 18.29
N TYR A 133 -1.43 12.15 18.13
CA TYR A 133 -0.28 12.05 17.22
C TYR A 133 0.61 10.83 17.53
N ALA A 134 0.83 10.52 18.81
CA ALA A 134 1.62 9.36 19.22
C ALA A 134 1.00 8.03 18.74
N SER A 135 -0.33 7.85 18.86
CA SER A 135 -1.00 6.65 18.36
C SER A 135 -1.04 6.59 16.84
N PHE A 136 -1.21 7.74 16.17
CA PHE A 136 -1.17 7.88 14.72
C PHE A 136 0.19 7.45 14.14
N TYR A 137 1.29 8.03 14.63
CA TYR A 137 2.63 7.68 14.15
C TYR A 137 3.05 6.27 14.57
N SER A 138 2.64 5.78 15.74
CA SER A 138 2.84 4.37 16.14
C SER A 138 2.22 3.39 15.13
N ARG A 139 0.99 3.66 14.64
CA ARG A 139 0.34 2.86 13.58
C ARG A 139 1.03 2.99 12.22
N ARG A 140 1.54 4.19 11.88
CA ARG A 140 2.31 4.45 10.63
C ARG A 140 3.64 3.71 10.62
N ILE A 141 4.45 3.87 11.66
CA ILE A 141 5.75 3.21 11.82
C ILE A 141 5.61 1.68 11.72
N ARG A 142 4.62 1.09 12.42
CA ARG A 142 4.33 -0.36 12.37
C ARG A 142 3.94 -0.91 11.00
N ARG A 143 3.50 -0.05 10.06
CA ARG A 143 3.12 -0.40 8.69
C ARG A 143 4.26 -0.16 7.69
N ILE A 144 4.97 0.96 7.83
CA ILE A 144 5.88 1.50 6.80
C ILE A 144 7.31 1.05 7.03
N TYR A 145 7.82 1.22 8.25
CA TYR A 145 9.23 0.99 8.55
C TYR A 145 9.68 -0.46 8.31
N PRO A 146 8.89 -1.52 8.62
CA PRO A 146 9.33 -2.90 8.44
C PRO A 146 9.68 -3.26 6.99
N ALA A 147 8.82 -2.92 6.03
CA ALA A 147 9.08 -3.18 4.62
C ALA A 147 10.16 -2.26 4.05
N LEU A 148 10.12 -0.96 4.40
CA LEU A 148 11.10 0.02 3.94
C LEU A 148 12.52 -0.30 4.45
N LEU A 149 12.68 -0.73 5.70
CA LEU A 149 13.97 -1.19 6.26
C LEU A 149 14.54 -2.36 5.47
N VAL A 150 13.73 -3.38 5.16
CA VAL A 150 14.18 -4.54 4.39
C VAL A 150 14.65 -4.10 3.01
N VAL A 151 13.81 -3.40 2.25
CA VAL A 151 14.12 -2.98 0.88
C VAL A 151 15.33 -2.06 0.84
N ALA A 152 15.38 -1.04 1.70
CA ALA A 152 16.45 -0.07 1.72
C ALA A 152 17.80 -0.68 2.15
N THR A 153 17.79 -1.60 3.13
CA THR A 153 18.99 -2.34 3.54
C THR A 153 19.48 -3.26 2.42
N SER A 154 18.59 -4.04 1.79
CA SER A 154 18.94 -4.89 0.65
C SER A 154 19.47 -4.07 -0.53
N THR A 155 18.86 -2.92 -0.83
CA THR A 155 19.29 -2.02 -1.90
C THR A 155 20.68 -1.44 -1.62
N LEU A 156 20.97 -1.04 -0.38
CA LEU A 156 22.31 -0.56 0.00
C LEU A 156 23.35 -1.68 -0.09
N VAL A 157 23.06 -2.89 0.41
CA VAL A 157 23.98 -4.04 0.37
C VAL A 157 24.31 -4.44 -1.07
N VAL A 158 23.30 -4.57 -1.96
CA VAL A 158 23.53 -4.86 -3.38
C VAL A 158 24.25 -3.68 -4.06
N GLY A 159 23.92 -2.44 -3.69
CA GLY A 159 24.62 -1.23 -4.12
C GLY A 159 26.12 -1.27 -3.81
N CYS A 160 26.51 -1.63 -2.58
CA CYS A 160 27.91 -1.82 -2.18
C CYS A 160 28.61 -2.94 -2.99
N CYS A 161 27.87 -3.97 -3.40
CA CYS A 161 28.41 -5.09 -4.17
C CYS A 161 28.58 -4.80 -5.67
N TRP A 162 27.69 -4.01 -6.28
CA TRP A 162 27.61 -3.83 -7.73
C TRP A 162 27.95 -2.43 -8.24
N LEU A 163 27.73 -1.38 -7.45
CA LEU A 163 27.91 0.01 -7.91
C LEU A 163 29.32 0.53 -7.66
N LEU A 164 29.81 1.36 -8.59
CA LEU A 164 31.02 2.16 -8.44
C LEU A 164 30.80 3.36 -7.50
N LYS A 165 31.89 4.08 -7.19
CA LYS A 165 31.93 5.18 -6.20
C LYS A 165 30.80 6.21 -6.39
N THR A 166 30.56 6.68 -7.61
CA THR A 166 29.58 7.77 -7.86
C THR A 166 28.12 7.30 -7.74
N PRO A 167 27.65 6.24 -8.43
CA PRO A 167 26.27 5.76 -8.25
C PRO A 167 25.98 5.28 -6.81
N LEU A 168 26.97 4.67 -6.12
CA LEU A 168 26.82 4.33 -4.71
C LEU A 168 26.66 5.57 -3.82
N ARG A 169 27.35 6.68 -4.13
CA ARG A 169 27.19 7.95 -3.43
C ARG A 169 25.80 8.55 -3.66
N THR A 170 25.29 8.54 -4.89
CA THR A 170 23.92 9.00 -5.23
C THR A 170 22.87 8.18 -4.50
N LEU A 171 22.95 6.84 -4.56
CA LEU A 171 22.11 5.92 -3.78
C LEU A 171 22.14 6.26 -2.27
N SER A 172 23.33 6.49 -1.73
CA SER A 172 23.52 6.77 -0.30
C SER A 172 22.90 8.11 0.11
N ALA A 173 23.01 9.15 -0.73
CA ALA A 173 22.39 10.46 -0.48
C ALA A 173 20.86 10.35 -0.40
N THR A 174 20.25 9.67 -1.37
CA THR A 174 18.79 9.45 -1.41
C THR A 174 18.33 8.50 -0.31
N LEU A 175 19.16 7.55 0.14
CA LEU A 175 18.86 6.73 1.31
C LEU A 175 18.86 7.55 2.61
N VAL A 176 19.87 8.40 2.85
CA VAL A 176 19.88 9.30 4.02
C VAL A 176 18.63 10.16 4.03
N ALA A 177 18.30 10.81 2.90
CA ALA A 177 17.09 11.60 2.77
C ALA A 177 15.81 10.75 2.95
N GLY A 178 15.80 9.52 2.41
CA GLY A 178 14.69 8.57 2.53
C GLY A 178 14.39 8.14 3.96
N THR A 179 15.41 7.94 4.82
CA THR A 179 15.19 7.63 6.25
C THR A 179 14.54 8.78 7.04
N LEU A 180 14.55 9.99 6.49
CA LEU A 180 13.91 11.19 7.02
C LEU A 180 12.63 11.59 6.25
N PHE A 181 12.15 10.75 5.32
CA PHE A 181 11.08 11.07 4.36
C PHE A 181 11.31 12.35 3.55
N GLY A 182 12.57 12.74 3.32
CA GLY A 182 12.99 13.93 2.59
C GLY A 182 13.54 13.66 1.18
N ALA A 183 13.36 12.45 0.62
CA ALA A 183 13.93 12.06 -0.67
C ALA A 183 13.56 13.01 -1.82
N ASN A 184 12.30 13.46 -1.89
CA ASN A 184 11.83 14.47 -2.85
C ASN A 184 12.54 15.82 -2.68
N LEU A 185 12.85 16.24 -1.45
CA LEU A 185 13.56 17.49 -1.17
C LEU A 185 15.04 17.39 -1.55
N GLN A 186 15.67 16.22 -1.35
CA GLN A 186 17.04 15.96 -1.80
C GLN A 186 17.13 15.93 -3.34
N LEU A 187 16.11 15.38 -4.03
CA LEU A 187 16.07 15.36 -5.49
C LEU A 187 15.86 16.77 -6.09
N LEU A 188 15.27 17.71 -5.34
CA LEU A 188 15.22 19.12 -5.74
C LEU A 188 16.57 19.83 -5.66
N THR A 189 17.56 19.32 -4.90
CA THR A 189 18.93 19.86 -4.87
C THR A 189 19.85 19.21 -5.93
N VAL A 190 19.27 18.52 -6.92
CA VAL A 190 19.96 18.00 -8.10
C VAL A 190 19.51 18.84 -9.30
N ASP A 191 20.40 19.09 -10.26
CA ASP A 191 20.10 19.98 -11.39
C ASP A 191 19.21 19.33 -12.46
N GLU A 192 18.95 18.04 -12.33
CA GLU A 192 18.20 17.18 -13.26
C GLU A 192 16.72 16.97 -12.85
N GLY A 193 15.86 16.68 -13.83
CA GLY A 193 14.45 16.36 -13.66
C GLY A 193 14.16 14.87 -13.38
N TYR A 194 12.94 14.56 -12.93
CA TYR A 194 12.52 13.17 -12.65
C TYR A 194 12.61 12.23 -13.86
N PHE A 195 12.37 12.75 -15.06
CA PHE A 195 12.40 11.97 -16.29
C PHE A 195 13.81 11.85 -16.92
N ASP A 196 14.83 12.48 -16.34
CA ASP A 196 16.18 12.49 -16.91
C ASP A 196 16.89 11.14 -16.71
N ALA A 197 17.71 10.75 -17.69
CA ALA A 197 18.31 9.42 -17.73
C ALA A 197 19.26 9.14 -16.56
N SER A 198 20.01 10.15 -16.09
CA SER A 198 20.93 10.07 -14.94
C SER A 198 20.20 9.83 -13.62
N VAL A 199 19.13 10.58 -13.38
CA VAL A 199 18.30 10.47 -12.17
C VAL A 199 17.65 9.09 -12.09
N LYS A 200 17.27 8.52 -13.24
CA LYS A 200 16.75 7.14 -13.36
C LYS A 200 17.77 6.04 -13.05
N GLU A 201 19.07 6.34 -12.93
CA GLU A 201 20.08 5.37 -12.45
C GLU A 201 20.12 5.24 -10.91
N ASN A 202 19.34 6.05 -10.18
CA ASN A 202 19.26 6.01 -8.73
C ASN A 202 18.30 4.90 -8.23
N PRO A 203 18.78 3.84 -7.56
CA PRO A 203 17.93 2.72 -7.14
C PRO A 203 16.87 3.07 -6.10
N LEU A 204 16.92 4.26 -5.46
CA LEU A 204 15.93 4.72 -4.49
C LEU A 204 15.13 5.94 -4.94
N LEU A 205 15.21 6.33 -6.23
CA LEU A 205 14.46 7.47 -6.80
C LEU A 205 12.97 7.47 -6.38
N HIS A 206 12.30 6.33 -6.54
CA HIS A 206 10.88 6.12 -6.23
C HIS A 206 10.46 6.52 -4.79
N LEU A 207 11.39 6.65 -3.82
CA LEU A 207 11.07 7.11 -2.48
C LEU A 207 10.60 8.58 -2.42
N TRP A 208 10.72 9.34 -3.51
CA TRP A 208 10.19 10.72 -3.59
C TRP A 208 8.70 10.78 -3.25
N SER A 209 7.90 9.81 -3.69
CA SER A 209 6.44 9.81 -3.52
C SER A 209 6.05 9.55 -2.07
N LEU A 210 6.74 8.62 -1.41
CA LEU A 210 6.59 8.31 0.01
C LEU A 210 7.03 9.49 0.90
N GLY A 211 8.04 10.25 0.46
CA GLY A 211 8.41 11.52 1.09
C GLY A 211 7.27 12.53 1.09
N VAL A 212 6.70 12.79 -0.10
CA VAL A 212 5.51 13.66 -0.26
C VAL A 212 4.31 13.15 0.55
N GLU A 213 4.06 11.84 0.59
CA GLU A 213 2.94 11.23 1.32
C GLU A 213 3.07 11.43 2.84
N GLU A 214 4.22 11.12 3.45
CA GLU A 214 4.41 11.28 4.89
C GLU A 214 4.57 12.76 5.29
N GLN A 215 5.10 13.64 4.42
CA GLN A 215 5.09 15.10 4.64
C GLN A 215 3.64 15.64 4.69
N PHE A 216 2.73 15.15 3.86
CA PHE A 216 1.30 15.46 3.96
C PHE A 216 0.72 14.96 5.29
N TYR A 217 1.13 13.80 5.79
CA TYR A 217 0.69 13.30 7.10
C TYR A 217 1.24 14.05 8.31
N ILE A 218 2.24 14.92 8.15
CA ILE A 218 2.62 15.90 9.18
C ILE A 218 1.59 17.04 9.22
N VAL A 219 1.24 17.61 8.05
CA VAL A 219 0.36 18.78 7.94
C VAL A 219 -1.12 18.44 8.13
N TRP A 220 -1.57 17.32 7.59
CA TRP A 220 -2.99 17.01 7.46
C TRP A 220 -3.73 16.68 8.77
N PRO A 221 -3.16 15.95 9.76
CA PRO A 221 -3.81 15.74 11.05
C PRO A 221 -4.01 17.05 11.83
N PHE A 222 -3.09 18.01 11.69
CA PHE A 222 -3.26 19.36 12.23
C PHE A 222 -4.42 20.08 11.53
N LEU A 223 -4.46 20.05 10.19
CA LEU A 223 -5.56 20.66 9.43
C LEU A 223 -6.92 20.04 9.80
N VAL A 224 -7.05 18.70 9.85
CA VAL A 224 -8.29 18.02 10.28
C VAL A 224 -8.67 18.40 11.72
N SER A 225 -7.70 18.56 12.62
CA SER A 225 -7.95 19.05 13.99
C SER A 225 -8.50 20.48 14.04
N VAL A 226 -8.24 21.31 13.02
CA VAL A 226 -8.87 22.62 12.83
C VAL A 226 -10.24 22.49 12.15
N LEU A 227 -10.36 21.68 11.10
CA LEU A 227 -11.63 21.46 10.36
C LEU A 227 -12.76 20.98 11.29
N LEU A 228 -12.45 20.08 12.23
CA LEU A 228 -13.40 19.57 13.24
C LEU A 228 -13.89 20.63 14.25
N ARG A 229 -13.26 21.82 14.30
CA ARG A 229 -13.67 22.97 15.14
C ARG A 229 -14.41 24.06 14.35
N LEU A 230 -14.52 23.91 13.03
CA LEU A 230 -15.19 24.87 12.15
C LEU A 230 -16.63 24.42 11.87
N SER A 231 -17.52 25.38 11.59
CA SER A 231 -18.82 25.04 10.99
C SER A 231 -18.61 24.42 9.61
N VAL A 232 -19.48 23.49 9.20
CA VAL A 232 -19.29 22.68 7.99
C VAL A 232 -19.00 23.52 6.73
N ARG A 233 -19.69 24.66 6.54
CA ARG A 233 -19.42 25.60 5.44
C ARG A 233 -18.01 26.21 5.49
N ARG A 234 -17.47 26.51 6.68
CA ARG A 234 -16.10 27.00 6.86
C ARG A 234 -15.08 25.87 6.63
N ALA A 235 -15.33 24.68 7.14
CA ALA A 235 -14.47 23.50 6.93
C ALA A 235 -14.36 23.11 5.44
N LEU A 236 -15.47 23.18 4.69
CA LEU A 236 -15.47 23.01 3.23
C LEU A 236 -14.63 24.11 2.55
N LEU A 237 -14.87 25.38 2.88
CA LEU A 237 -14.13 26.50 2.29
C LEU A 237 -12.61 26.39 2.56
N THR A 238 -12.20 26.04 3.77
CA THR A 238 -10.78 25.82 4.11
C THR A 238 -10.15 24.70 3.27
N GLN A 239 -10.86 23.59 3.04
CA GLN A 239 -10.37 22.51 2.18
C GLN A 239 -10.28 22.93 0.71
N VAL A 240 -11.31 23.62 0.19
CA VAL A 240 -11.32 24.13 -1.20
C VAL A 240 -10.21 25.15 -1.43
N VAL A 241 -9.96 26.04 -0.48
CA VAL A 241 -8.83 26.99 -0.54
C VAL A 241 -7.48 26.26 -0.48
N PHE A 242 -7.31 25.27 0.40
CA PHE A 242 -6.08 24.47 0.47
C PHE A 242 -5.80 23.72 -0.85
N ILE A 243 -6.82 23.07 -1.40
CA ILE A 243 -6.76 22.38 -2.71
C ILE A 243 -6.42 23.39 -3.82
N GLY A 244 -7.10 24.54 -3.85
CA GLY A 244 -6.87 25.59 -4.85
C GLY A 244 -5.46 26.18 -4.80
N CYS A 245 -4.95 26.50 -3.60
CA CYS A 245 -3.59 27.00 -3.42
C CYS A 245 -2.53 25.95 -3.79
N SER A 246 -2.76 24.68 -3.47
CA SER A 246 -1.85 23.60 -3.82
C SER A 246 -1.87 23.27 -5.33
N PHE A 247 -3.03 23.33 -5.97
CA PHE A 247 -3.14 23.21 -7.43
C PHE A 247 -2.57 24.45 -8.16
N ALA A 248 -2.70 25.65 -7.61
CA ALA A 248 -2.01 26.83 -8.13
C ALA A 248 -0.48 26.66 -8.01
N CYS A 249 0.03 26.15 -6.89
CA CYS A 249 1.45 25.84 -6.71
C CYS A 249 1.96 24.81 -7.74
N ASN A 250 1.17 23.79 -8.07
CA ASN A 250 1.45 22.86 -9.17
C ASN A 250 1.61 23.56 -10.53
N VAL A 251 0.65 24.38 -10.93
CA VAL A 251 0.68 25.05 -12.25
C VAL A 251 1.77 26.14 -12.32
N LEU A 252 2.00 26.88 -11.24
CA LEU A 252 3.00 27.96 -11.18
C LEU A 252 4.46 27.48 -11.09
N LEU A 253 4.69 26.19 -10.80
CA LEU A 253 6.03 25.60 -10.73
C LEU A 253 6.41 24.77 -11.98
N LEU A 254 5.60 24.80 -13.03
CA LEU A 254 5.93 24.19 -14.33
C LEU A 254 7.00 25.03 -15.04
N GLY A 255 7.97 24.36 -15.67
CA GLY A 255 9.05 25.00 -16.44
C GLY A 255 10.04 25.86 -15.63
N VAL A 256 9.96 25.89 -14.30
CA VAL A 256 10.89 26.64 -13.44
C VAL A 256 12.29 26.03 -13.55
N ASP A 257 13.29 26.90 -13.73
CA ASP A 257 14.67 26.56 -14.11
C ASP A 257 14.76 25.63 -15.34
N GLY A 258 13.83 25.78 -16.29
CA GLY A 258 13.78 25.00 -17.53
C GLY A 258 13.25 23.57 -17.38
N SER A 259 12.73 23.18 -16.21
CA SER A 259 12.25 21.83 -15.94
C SER A 259 10.94 21.81 -15.16
N ASN A 260 10.29 20.64 -15.07
CA ASN A 260 9.11 20.46 -14.22
C ASN A 260 9.47 19.94 -12.80
N LYS A 261 10.76 19.92 -12.41
CA LYS A 261 11.22 19.26 -11.17
C LYS A 261 10.54 19.81 -9.91
N TYR A 262 10.32 21.12 -9.87
CA TYR A 262 9.62 21.79 -8.77
C TYR A 262 8.16 21.38 -8.68
N ALA A 263 7.38 21.47 -9.77
CA ALA A 263 5.99 21.01 -9.78
C ALA A 263 5.87 19.53 -9.41
N PHE A 264 6.83 18.70 -9.82
CA PHE A 264 6.81 17.25 -9.61
C PHE A 264 7.12 16.83 -8.16
N TYR A 265 8.22 17.32 -7.57
CA TYR A 265 8.73 16.88 -6.27
C TYR A 265 8.31 17.74 -5.07
N PHE A 266 7.96 19.02 -5.28
CA PHE A 266 7.64 19.91 -4.16
C PHE A 266 6.35 19.45 -3.45
N PRO A 267 6.24 19.52 -2.11
CA PRO A 267 5.11 18.89 -1.43
C PRO A 267 3.81 19.64 -1.72
N LEU A 268 3.87 20.98 -1.71
CA LEU A 268 2.71 21.84 -1.89
C LEU A 268 2.14 21.82 -3.32
N SER A 269 2.84 21.30 -4.33
CA SER A 269 2.28 21.07 -5.67
C SER A 269 1.57 19.70 -5.81
N ARG A 270 1.74 18.77 -4.86
CA ARG A 270 1.11 17.44 -4.92
C ARG A 270 0.00 17.23 -3.85
N PHE A 271 0.02 18.03 -2.77
CA PHE A 271 -0.93 17.91 -1.66
C PHE A 271 -2.42 18.05 -2.04
N TRP A 272 -2.78 18.78 -3.11
CA TRP A 272 -4.17 18.94 -3.58
C TRP A 272 -4.86 17.61 -3.89
N GLN A 273 -4.10 16.60 -4.32
CA GLN A 273 -4.61 15.29 -4.74
C GLN A 273 -5.03 14.45 -3.53
N MET A 274 -4.16 14.43 -2.51
CA MET A 274 -4.48 13.83 -1.21
C MET A 274 -5.60 14.61 -0.51
N ALA A 275 -5.61 15.95 -0.62
CA ALA A 275 -6.67 16.77 -0.05
C ALA A 275 -8.04 16.60 -0.74
N LEU A 276 -8.10 16.31 -2.05
CA LEU A 276 -9.33 15.92 -2.73
C LEU A 276 -9.89 14.59 -2.22
N GLY A 277 -9.03 13.58 -2.04
CA GLY A 277 -9.42 12.33 -1.37
C GLY A 277 -9.93 12.59 0.06
N GLY A 278 -9.28 13.49 0.78
CA GLY A 278 -9.70 13.91 2.12
C GLY A 278 -11.04 14.66 2.16
N LEU A 279 -11.32 15.51 1.18
CA LEU A 279 -12.59 16.20 1.02
C LEU A 279 -13.76 15.22 0.78
N LEU A 280 -13.54 14.16 -0.01
CA LEU A 280 -14.53 13.09 -0.19
C LEU A 280 -14.78 12.31 1.11
N ALA A 281 -13.75 12.05 1.92
CA ALA A 281 -13.90 11.46 3.24
C ALA A 281 -14.64 12.41 4.22
N PHE A 282 -14.44 13.73 4.09
CA PHE A 282 -15.17 14.73 4.86
C PHE A 282 -16.65 14.80 4.48
N ASP A 283 -17.00 14.73 3.19
CA ASP A 283 -18.40 14.57 2.76
C ASP A 283 -19.02 13.31 3.39
N HIS A 284 -18.39 12.14 3.20
CA HIS A 284 -18.88 10.87 3.73
C HIS A 284 -19.10 10.88 5.26
N ALA A 285 -18.29 11.65 6.00
CA ALA A 285 -18.42 11.78 7.46
C ALA A 285 -19.53 12.75 7.89
N HIS A 286 -19.63 13.93 7.28
CA HIS A 286 -20.42 15.05 7.82
C HIS A 286 -21.63 15.48 7.00
N LEU A 287 -21.66 15.20 5.70
CA LEU A 287 -22.69 15.69 4.76
C LEU A 287 -23.45 14.55 4.08
N LYS A 288 -22.72 13.51 3.66
CA LYS A 288 -23.15 12.37 2.87
C LYS A 288 -23.75 12.77 1.51
N THR A 289 -23.45 13.95 0.98
CA THR A 289 -24.05 14.47 -0.26
C THR A 289 -23.79 13.53 -1.43
N VAL A 290 -22.52 13.11 -1.58
CA VAL A 290 -22.10 12.22 -2.67
C VAL A 290 -22.69 10.83 -2.45
N ALA A 291 -22.57 10.30 -1.22
CA ALA A 291 -23.09 8.99 -0.86
C ALA A 291 -24.60 8.86 -1.07
N ILE A 292 -25.40 9.87 -0.71
CA ILE A 292 -26.86 9.90 -0.90
C ILE A 292 -27.20 10.02 -2.39
N PHE A 293 -26.56 10.92 -3.13
CA PHE A 293 -26.82 11.12 -4.56
C PHE A 293 -26.52 9.85 -5.39
N VAL A 294 -25.42 9.17 -5.07
CA VAL A 294 -24.98 7.92 -5.71
C VAL A 294 -25.88 6.75 -5.30
N ALA A 295 -26.17 6.58 -4.01
CA ALA A 295 -27.01 5.48 -3.52
C ALA A 295 -28.48 5.60 -3.97
N ALA A 296 -29.00 6.82 -4.18
CA ALA A 296 -30.37 7.03 -4.65
C ALA A 296 -30.62 6.49 -6.07
N LYS A 297 -29.58 6.27 -6.89
CA LYS A 297 -29.70 5.79 -8.27
C LYS A 297 -28.51 4.88 -8.63
N PRO A 298 -28.65 3.53 -8.62
CA PRO A 298 -27.59 2.61 -9.01
C PRO A 298 -26.98 2.85 -10.41
N VAL A 299 -27.78 3.42 -11.33
CA VAL A 299 -27.30 3.87 -12.66
C VAL A 299 -26.27 4.99 -12.54
N VAL A 300 -26.45 5.95 -11.62
CA VAL A 300 -25.49 7.04 -11.38
C VAL A 300 -24.18 6.49 -10.82
N ALA A 301 -24.25 5.55 -9.88
CA ALA A 301 -23.08 4.84 -9.35
C ALA A 301 -22.31 4.10 -10.46
N SER A 302 -23.04 3.37 -11.32
CA SER A 302 -22.47 2.61 -12.43
C SER A 302 -21.82 3.51 -13.49
N THR A 303 -22.52 4.56 -13.92
CA THR A 303 -22.02 5.52 -14.90
C THR A 303 -20.82 6.30 -14.38
N LEU A 304 -20.84 6.73 -13.10
CA LEU A 304 -19.69 7.41 -12.49
C LEU A 304 -18.46 6.49 -12.45
N SER A 305 -18.61 5.26 -11.97
CA SER A 305 -17.50 4.29 -11.93
C SER A 305 -16.94 4.00 -13.33
N LEU A 306 -17.80 3.80 -14.33
CA LEU A 306 -17.38 3.56 -15.72
C LEU A 306 -16.68 4.77 -16.35
N MET A 307 -17.23 5.98 -16.19
CA MET A 307 -16.60 7.21 -16.68
C MET A 307 -15.25 7.46 -16.01
N SER A 308 -15.15 7.24 -14.70
CA SER A 308 -13.92 7.43 -13.94
C SER A 308 -12.84 6.40 -14.27
N LEU A 309 -13.22 5.14 -14.53
CA LEU A 309 -12.30 4.14 -15.10
C LEU A 309 -11.84 4.55 -16.51
N GLY A 310 -12.75 5.03 -17.36
CA GLY A 310 -12.42 5.53 -18.70
C GLY A 310 -11.44 6.70 -18.68
N VAL A 311 -11.67 7.71 -17.82
CA VAL A 311 -10.76 8.85 -17.61
C VAL A 311 -9.38 8.40 -17.13
N LEU A 312 -9.32 7.39 -16.25
CA LEU A 312 -8.05 6.85 -15.77
C LEU A 312 -7.29 6.08 -16.86
N VAL A 313 -7.98 5.27 -17.65
CA VAL A 313 -7.41 4.54 -18.80
C VAL A 313 -6.91 5.50 -19.88
N VAL A 314 -7.66 6.58 -20.17
CA VAL A 314 -7.19 7.67 -21.06
C VAL A 314 -5.91 8.29 -20.50
N GLY A 315 -5.87 8.59 -19.19
CA GLY A 315 -4.66 9.10 -18.53
C GLY A 315 -3.42 8.21 -18.73
N TYR A 316 -3.56 6.90 -18.57
CA TYR A 316 -2.45 5.96 -18.80
C TYR A 316 -2.02 5.81 -20.27
N ALA A 317 -2.92 6.12 -21.21
CA ALA A 317 -2.67 5.99 -22.64
C ALA A 317 -2.10 7.27 -23.30
N VAL A 318 -2.49 8.46 -22.84
CA VAL A 318 -2.10 9.74 -23.48
C VAL A 318 -0.99 10.49 -22.76
N ILE A 319 -0.87 10.35 -21.43
CA ILE A 319 0.18 11.03 -20.67
C ILE A 319 1.53 10.34 -20.94
N ASN A 320 2.60 11.12 -21.03
CA ASN A 320 3.96 10.64 -21.29
C ASN A 320 5.03 11.51 -20.60
N GLU A 321 6.30 11.13 -20.69
CA GLU A 321 7.40 11.82 -19.99
C GLU A 321 7.71 13.23 -20.51
N ALA A 322 7.34 13.56 -21.76
CA ALA A 322 7.60 14.86 -22.37
C ALA A 322 6.49 15.89 -22.10
N ASP A 323 5.42 15.50 -21.41
CA ASP A 323 4.32 16.41 -21.05
C ASP A 323 4.73 17.41 -19.96
N ALA A 324 3.98 18.52 -19.88
CA ALA A 324 4.03 19.47 -18.76
C ALA A 324 3.40 18.89 -17.48
N PHE A 325 3.96 17.78 -17.00
CA PHE A 325 3.48 17.00 -15.86
C PHE A 325 4.14 17.47 -14.53
N PRO A 326 3.40 17.62 -13.42
CA PRO A 326 2.01 17.17 -13.21
C PRO A 326 0.97 18.09 -13.85
N GLY A 327 1.03 19.39 -13.56
CA GLY A 327 0.23 20.42 -14.26
C GLY A 327 -1.26 20.09 -14.33
N PHE A 328 -1.87 20.33 -15.49
CA PHE A 328 -3.25 19.95 -15.77
C PHE A 328 -3.41 18.45 -16.08
N TRP A 329 -2.36 17.77 -16.55
CA TRP A 329 -2.40 16.33 -16.88
C TRP A 329 -2.73 15.47 -15.67
N ALA A 330 -2.21 15.82 -14.49
CA ALA A 330 -2.52 15.17 -13.22
C ALA A 330 -4.01 15.25 -12.81
N LEU A 331 -4.85 16.05 -13.47
CA LEU A 331 -6.31 16.03 -13.26
C LEU A 331 -6.92 14.69 -13.65
N LEU A 332 -6.47 14.07 -14.75
CA LEU A 332 -7.01 12.79 -15.25
C LEU A 332 -6.91 11.65 -14.20
N PRO A 333 -5.73 11.28 -13.69
CA PRO A 333 -5.62 10.23 -12.67
C PRO A 333 -6.29 10.62 -11.35
N THR A 334 -6.22 11.91 -10.97
CA THR A 334 -6.78 12.38 -9.70
C THR A 334 -8.31 12.26 -9.69
N PHE A 335 -8.99 12.73 -10.75
CA PHE A 335 -10.45 12.66 -10.83
C PHE A 335 -10.96 11.27 -11.24
N GLY A 336 -10.18 10.47 -11.98
CA GLY A 336 -10.45 9.04 -12.17
C GLY A 336 -10.45 8.28 -10.84
N ALA A 337 -9.41 8.44 -10.03
CA ALA A 337 -9.33 7.84 -8.70
C ALA A 337 -10.44 8.33 -7.76
N LEU A 338 -10.69 9.64 -7.74
CA LEU A 338 -11.69 10.26 -6.85
C LEU A 338 -13.11 9.80 -7.19
N GLY A 339 -13.45 9.72 -8.48
CA GLY A 339 -14.75 9.26 -8.94
C GLY A 339 -14.98 7.76 -8.71
N LEU A 340 -13.95 6.91 -8.87
CA LEU A 340 -14.01 5.50 -8.46
C LEU A 340 -14.22 5.35 -6.94
N LEU A 341 -13.59 6.19 -6.11
CA LEU A 341 -13.85 6.19 -4.67
C LEU A 341 -15.28 6.64 -4.32
N ALA A 342 -15.81 7.63 -5.05
CA ALA A 342 -17.11 8.26 -4.86
C ALA A 342 -18.29 7.41 -5.37
N ALA A 343 -18.11 6.63 -6.44
CA ALA A 343 -19.12 5.70 -6.96
C ALA A 343 -19.49 4.59 -5.95
N GLY A 344 -18.63 4.36 -4.96
CA GLY A 344 -18.88 3.43 -3.85
C GLY A 344 -18.70 1.95 -4.22
N LYS A 345 -18.55 1.13 -3.17
CA LYS A 345 -18.24 -0.31 -3.27
C LYS A 345 -19.29 -1.14 -4.03
N ASP A 346 -20.51 -0.63 -4.12
CA ASP A 346 -21.68 -1.32 -4.68
C ASP A 346 -21.95 -0.95 -6.15
N SER A 347 -21.10 -0.11 -6.75
CA SER A 347 -21.11 0.07 -8.22
C SER A 347 -20.48 -1.15 -8.91
N PRO A 348 -20.98 -1.62 -10.08
CA PRO A 348 -20.59 -2.92 -10.61
C PRO A 348 -19.08 -3.11 -10.88
N ILE A 349 -18.39 -2.07 -11.34
CA ILE A 349 -16.93 -2.11 -11.55
C ILE A 349 -16.20 -2.20 -10.21
N ASN A 350 -16.60 -1.41 -9.21
CA ASN A 350 -16.01 -1.49 -7.88
C ASN A 350 -16.26 -2.86 -7.23
N GLN A 351 -17.47 -3.42 -7.37
CA GLN A 351 -17.85 -4.70 -6.77
C GLN A 351 -17.17 -5.90 -7.46
N TYR A 352 -17.32 -6.03 -8.78
CA TYR A 352 -16.95 -7.25 -9.51
C TYR A 352 -15.57 -7.19 -10.17
N VAL A 353 -15.04 -6.00 -10.47
CA VAL A 353 -13.68 -5.85 -11.00
C VAL A 353 -12.71 -5.54 -9.86
N LEU A 354 -12.85 -4.39 -9.19
CA LEU A 354 -11.91 -3.98 -8.14
C LEU A 354 -12.02 -4.84 -6.88
N GLY A 355 -13.22 -5.26 -6.50
CA GLY A 355 -13.48 -6.12 -5.35
C GLY A 355 -13.11 -7.61 -5.53
N ASN A 356 -12.67 -8.01 -6.73
CA ASN A 356 -12.25 -9.38 -7.02
C ASN A 356 -10.99 -9.76 -6.20
N SER A 357 -10.92 -10.99 -5.69
CA SER A 357 -9.84 -11.50 -4.84
C SER A 357 -8.44 -11.29 -5.42
N VAL A 358 -8.27 -11.39 -6.75
CA VAL A 358 -6.98 -11.14 -7.43
C VAL A 358 -6.58 -9.66 -7.34
N MET A 359 -7.53 -8.76 -7.58
CA MET A 359 -7.32 -7.31 -7.51
C MET A 359 -7.10 -6.85 -6.06
N VAL A 360 -7.79 -7.46 -5.10
CA VAL A 360 -7.58 -7.27 -3.67
C VAL A 360 -6.20 -7.79 -3.23
N PHE A 361 -5.78 -8.96 -3.72
CA PHE A 361 -4.48 -9.55 -3.37
C PHE A 361 -3.30 -8.69 -3.83
N VAL A 362 -3.29 -8.26 -5.10
CA VAL A 362 -2.25 -7.33 -5.60
C VAL A 362 -2.31 -5.98 -4.87
N GLY A 363 -3.51 -5.56 -4.44
CA GLY A 363 -3.72 -4.36 -3.63
C GLY A 363 -3.15 -4.45 -2.21
N ASN A 364 -3.12 -5.65 -1.63
CA ASN A 364 -2.52 -5.91 -0.32
C ASN A 364 -0.99 -5.93 -0.38
N ILE A 365 -0.38 -6.50 -1.43
CA ILE A 365 1.09 -6.43 -1.62
C ILE A 365 1.58 -5.10 -2.20
N SER A 366 0.67 -4.20 -2.64
CA SER A 366 1.01 -3.04 -3.48
C SER A 366 2.08 -2.13 -2.89
N TYR A 367 2.14 -2.00 -1.57
CA TYR A 367 3.15 -1.18 -0.89
C TYR A 367 4.55 -1.79 -0.99
N SER A 368 4.69 -3.08 -0.67
CA SER A 368 5.97 -3.78 -0.84
C SER A 368 6.36 -3.88 -2.32
N LEU A 369 5.39 -4.01 -3.23
CA LEU A 369 5.63 -4.05 -4.68
C LEU A 369 6.14 -2.71 -5.21
N TYR A 370 5.56 -1.60 -4.75
CA TYR A 370 6.08 -0.26 -5.05
C TYR A 370 7.51 -0.07 -4.54
N LEU A 371 7.87 -0.63 -3.38
CA LEU A 371 9.24 -0.56 -2.89
C LEU A 371 10.22 -1.48 -3.65
N TRP A 372 9.84 -2.72 -3.97
CA TRP A 372 10.77 -3.70 -4.57
C TRP A 372 11.04 -3.51 -6.06
N HIS A 373 10.05 -3.08 -6.87
CA HIS A 373 10.19 -3.11 -8.33
C HIS A 373 11.32 -2.21 -8.84
N TRP A 374 11.41 -0.97 -8.36
CA TRP A 374 12.33 0.03 -8.87
C TRP A 374 13.82 -0.27 -8.55
N PRO A 375 14.21 -0.58 -7.29
CA PRO A 375 15.59 -0.97 -6.99
C PRO A 375 16.08 -2.16 -7.82
N LEU A 376 15.22 -3.18 -8.02
CA LEU A 376 15.57 -4.37 -8.79
C LEU A 376 15.81 -4.04 -10.28
N LEU A 377 14.90 -3.29 -10.91
CA LEU A 377 15.03 -2.86 -12.30
C LEU A 377 16.30 -2.02 -12.52
N VAL A 378 16.55 -1.04 -11.63
CA VAL A 378 17.72 -0.15 -11.74
C VAL A 378 19.03 -0.88 -11.48
N LEU A 379 19.12 -1.72 -10.43
CA LEU A 379 20.36 -2.45 -10.11
C LEU A 379 20.68 -3.50 -11.18
N ALA A 380 19.68 -4.18 -11.74
CA ALA A 380 19.89 -5.12 -12.85
C ALA A 380 20.36 -4.41 -14.13
N LYS A 381 19.81 -3.23 -14.45
CA LYS A 381 20.29 -2.38 -15.56
C LYS A 381 21.70 -1.86 -15.30
N ALA A 382 22.00 -1.37 -14.10
CA ALA A 382 23.33 -0.85 -13.74
C ALA A 382 24.42 -1.94 -13.77
N HIS A 383 24.08 -3.18 -13.40
CA HIS A 383 25.02 -4.31 -13.44
C HIS A 383 25.17 -4.91 -14.85
N PHE A 384 24.11 -4.88 -15.67
CA PHE A 384 24.12 -5.30 -17.08
C PHE A 384 23.50 -4.22 -17.99
N PRO A 385 24.28 -3.19 -18.41
CA PRO A 385 23.74 -2.05 -19.15
C PRO A 385 23.21 -2.38 -20.55
N ASN A 386 23.85 -3.30 -21.27
CA ASN A 386 23.45 -3.71 -22.62
C ASN A 386 22.30 -4.72 -22.57
N ASP A 387 21.12 -4.32 -23.05
CA ASP A 387 19.90 -5.15 -23.07
C ASP A 387 20.05 -6.45 -23.86
N LEU A 388 20.81 -6.45 -24.96
CA LEU A 388 21.01 -7.60 -25.85
C LEU A 388 21.88 -8.70 -25.22
N SER A 389 22.80 -8.32 -24.33
CA SER A 389 23.67 -9.26 -23.61
C SER A 389 23.26 -9.46 -22.14
N ARG A 390 22.16 -8.85 -21.67
CA ARG A 390 21.69 -9.01 -20.30
C ARG A 390 21.14 -10.43 -20.10
N PRO A 391 21.66 -11.22 -19.15
CA PRO A 391 21.17 -12.57 -18.89
C PRO A 391 19.69 -12.59 -18.54
N TRP A 392 18.98 -13.66 -18.93
CA TRP A 392 17.52 -13.81 -18.73
C TRP A 392 17.09 -13.55 -17.27
N TYR A 393 17.91 -13.96 -16.29
CA TYR A 393 17.63 -13.80 -14.87
C TYR A 393 17.77 -12.36 -14.35
N MET A 394 18.28 -11.43 -15.18
CA MET A 394 18.37 -9.98 -14.91
C MET A 394 17.41 -9.15 -15.78
N GLN A 395 16.68 -9.75 -16.72
CA GLN A 395 15.78 -9.01 -17.60
C GLN A 395 14.58 -8.39 -16.85
N PRO A 396 13.96 -7.30 -17.36
CA PRO A 396 12.89 -6.58 -16.65
C PRO A 396 11.72 -7.46 -16.22
N TYR A 397 11.29 -8.42 -17.06
CA TYR A 397 10.25 -9.39 -16.68
C TYR A 397 10.64 -10.25 -15.46
N THR A 398 11.90 -10.65 -15.34
CA THR A 398 12.39 -11.39 -14.16
C THR A 398 12.43 -10.48 -12.93
N MET A 399 12.81 -9.21 -13.09
CA MET A 399 12.78 -8.24 -11.98
C MET A 399 11.35 -7.95 -11.52
N MET A 400 10.37 -7.88 -12.44
CA MET A 400 8.95 -7.79 -12.10
C MET A 400 8.49 -9.01 -11.30
N ILE A 401 8.75 -10.24 -11.78
CA ILE A 401 8.39 -11.49 -11.08
C ILE A 401 9.05 -11.54 -9.69
N LEU A 402 10.35 -11.25 -9.60
CA LEU A 402 11.10 -11.21 -8.35
C LEU A 402 10.54 -10.16 -7.38
N SER A 403 10.14 -8.98 -7.86
CA SER A 403 9.51 -7.95 -7.03
C SER A 403 8.18 -8.42 -6.43
N VAL A 404 7.36 -9.17 -7.18
CA VAL A 404 6.12 -9.76 -6.67
C VAL A 404 6.43 -10.83 -5.61
N VAL A 405 7.37 -11.74 -5.88
CA VAL A 405 7.77 -12.79 -4.92
C VAL A 405 8.32 -12.17 -3.63
N LEU A 406 9.25 -11.22 -3.71
CA LEU A 406 9.79 -10.53 -2.53
C LEU A 406 8.74 -9.70 -1.80
N SER A 407 7.74 -9.16 -2.49
CA SER A 407 6.62 -8.44 -1.86
C SER A 407 5.69 -9.35 -1.08
N ILE A 408 5.39 -10.53 -1.61
CA ILE A 408 4.64 -11.58 -0.90
C ILE A 408 5.41 -11.99 0.36
N LEU A 409 6.71 -12.30 0.22
CA LEU A 409 7.55 -12.67 1.37
C LEU A 409 7.64 -11.54 2.41
N THR A 410 7.80 -10.28 1.99
CA THR A 410 7.84 -9.11 2.88
C THR A 410 6.50 -8.93 3.62
N LEU A 411 5.37 -9.07 2.92
CA LEU A 411 4.04 -8.93 3.53
C LEU A 411 3.77 -10.02 4.59
N TYR A 412 4.08 -11.29 4.30
CA TYR A 412 3.72 -12.41 5.20
C TYR A 412 4.77 -12.69 6.28
N LEU A 413 6.07 -12.55 5.97
CA LEU A 413 7.14 -12.83 6.93
C LEU A 413 7.52 -11.62 7.80
N VAL A 414 7.32 -10.39 7.29
CA VAL A 414 7.72 -9.16 7.99
C VAL A 414 6.49 -8.31 8.37
N GLU A 415 5.82 -7.66 7.42
CA GLU A 415 4.81 -6.62 7.71
C GLU A 415 3.66 -7.17 8.58
N ASN A 416 3.07 -8.31 8.23
CA ASN A 416 1.98 -8.89 9.02
C ASN A 416 2.42 -9.29 10.43
N ARG A 417 3.67 -9.74 10.62
CA ARG A 417 4.19 -10.11 11.94
C ARG A 417 4.40 -8.86 12.78
N THR A 418 5.13 -7.86 12.28
CA THR A 418 5.40 -6.61 13.00
C THR A 418 4.12 -5.82 13.29
N ARG A 419 3.19 -5.75 12.35
CA ARG A 419 1.93 -5.01 12.51
C ARG A 419 1.02 -5.59 13.59
N ARG A 420 1.03 -6.92 13.77
CA ARG A 420 0.22 -7.65 14.77
C ARG A 420 0.93 -7.83 16.12
N HIS A 421 2.25 -7.69 16.19
CA HIS A 421 3.03 -7.95 17.40
C HIS A 421 2.76 -6.93 18.52
N PRO A 422 2.24 -7.34 19.70
CA PRO A 422 1.71 -6.43 20.72
C PRO A 422 2.77 -5.75 21.61
N SER A 423 4.07 -5.85 21.31
CA SER A 423 5.13 -5.22 22.10
C SER A 423 5.14 -3.69 21.98
N PRO A 424 5.29 -2.92 23.08
CA PRO A 424 5.49 -1.47 23.03
C PRO A 424 6.88 -1.09 22.49
N LEU A 425 7.90 -1.93 22.71
CA LEU A 425 9.29 -1.69 22.30
C LEU A 425 9.51 -1.74 20.78
N LEU A 426 8.55 -2.32 20.02
CA LEU A 426 8.67 -2.47 18.57
C LEU A 426 8.83 -1.13 17.84
N VAL A 427 8.11 -0.08 18.24
CA VAL A 427 8.18 1.23 17.58
C VAL A 427 9.53 1.92 17.84
N PRO A 428 10.02 2.03 19.10
CA PRO A 428 11.40 2.44 19.36
C PRO A 428 12.45 1.62 18.60
N CYS A 429 12.30 0.29 18.54
CA CYS A 429 13.23 -0.59 17.82
C CYS A 429 13.27 -0.27 16.32
N LEU A 430 12.11 -0.13 15.66
CA LEU A 430 12.03 0.23 14.23
C LEU A 430 12.64 1.63 13.96
N VAL A 431 12.44 2.59 14.87
CA VAL A 431 13.06 3.93 14.77
C VAL A 431 14.58 3.85 14.92
N VAL A 432 15.10 3.09 15.89
CA VAL A 432 16.56 2.88 16.04
C VAL A 432 17.14 2.20 14.80
N CYS A 433 16.46 1.20 14.23
CA CYS A 433 16.90 0.56 12.98
C CYS A 433 16.99 1.56 11.81
N MET A 434 16.03 2.50 11.69
CA MET A 434 16.08 3.56 10.67
C MET A 434 17.23 4.54 10.91
N VAL A 435 17.46 4.96 12.16
CA VAL A 435 18.58 5.85 12.51
C VAL A 435 19.92 5.19 12.22
N VAL A 436 20.07 3.90 12.53
CA VAL A 436 21.28 3.12 12.20
C VAL A 436 21.47 3.00 10.68
N LEU A 437 20.41 2.68 9.92
CA LEU A 437 20.48 2.59 8.46
C LEU A 437 20.84 3.95 7.82
N GLY A 438 20.28 5.05 8.32
CA GLY A 438 20.63 6.40 7.90
C GLY A 438 22.08 6.76 8.23
N GLY A 439 22.59 6.34 9.39
CA GLY A 439 24.00 6.50 9.76
C GLY A 439 24.97 5.70 8.86
N VAL A 440 24.63 4.45 8.53
CA VAL A 440 25.43 3.63 7.60
C VAL A 440 25.39 4.21 6.18
N ALA A 441 24.23 4.70 5.73
CA ALA A 441 24.10 5.40 4.45
C ALA A 441 24.92 6.70 4.42
N LEU A 442 24.95 7.46 5.52
CA LEU A 442 25.78 8.67 5.63
C LEU A 442 27.28 8.33 5.60
N ALA A 443 27.69 7.21 6.20
CA ALA A 443 29.07 6.71 6.08
C ALA A 443 29.40 6.33 4.63
N ALA A 444 28.51 5.61 3.94
CA ALA A 444 28.68 5.24 2.53
C ALA A 444 28.67 6.45 1.57
N PHE A 445 27.92 7.51 1.88
CA PHE A 445 27.94 8.78 1.12
C PHE A 445 29.28 9.52 1.23
N ASN A 446 29.90 9.50 2.42
CA ASN A 446 31.17 10.19 2.66
C ASN A 446 32.40 9.35 2.25
N LEU A 447 32.32 8.02 2.38
CA LEU A 447 33.41 7.09 2.11
C LEU A 447 33.04 6.02 1.04
N PRO A 448 32.50 6.39 -0.14
CA PRO A 448 31.96 5.41 -1.08
C PRO A 448 32.99 4.41 -1.63
N ALA A 449 34.29 4.75 -1.61
CA ALA A 449 35.36 3.81 -1.94
C ALA A 449 35.53 2.69 -0.88
N SER A 450 35.24 2.97 0.39
CA SER A 450 35.31 1.98 1.49
C SER A 450 34.10 1.04 1.53
N PHE A 451 33.04 1.35 0.78
CA PHE A 451 31.82 0.53 0.69
C PHE A 451 31.65 -0.15 -0.68
N SER A 452 32.16 0.43 -1.78
CA SER A 452 32.07 -0.14 -3.12
C SER A 452 33.12 -1.24 -3.35
N LEU A 453 32.68 -2.51 -3.33
CA LEU A 453 33.54 -3.66 -3.66
C LEU A 453 34.14 -3.56 -5.09
N PRO A 454 33.41 -3.11 -6.13
CA PRO A 454 34.01 -2.89 -7.45
C PRO A 454 35.13 -1.84 -7.42
N ALA A 455 34.96 -0.73 -6.69
CA ALA A 455 35.97 0.30 -6.58
C ALA A 455 37.24 -0.16 -5.83
N GLN A 456 37.08 -1.04 -4.84
CA GLN A 456 38.20 -1.65 -4.11
C GLN A 456 38.99 -2.59 -5.01
N ARG A 457 38.31 -3.42 -5.83
CA ARG A 457 38.98 -4.28 -6.81
C ARG A 457 39.78 -3.47 -7.82
N VAL A 458 39.20 -2.40 -8.38
CA VAL A 458 39.91 -1.51 -9.32
C VAL A 458 41.12 -0.84 -8.67
N ALA A 459 41.02 -0.42 -7.41
CA ALA A 459 42.14 0.18 -6.67
C ALA A 459 43.22 -0.83 -6.21
N GLY A 460 42.89 -2.12 -6.15
CA GLY A 460 43.79 -3.19 -5.75
C GLY A 460 44.53 -3.88 -6.90
N VAL A 461 44.21 -3.56 -8.16
CA VAL A 461 44.99 -4.00 -9.32
C VAL A 461 46.21 -3.09 -9.45
N PRO A 462 47.45 -3.61 -9.38
CA PRO A 462 48.62 -2.81 -9.69
C PRO A 462 48.58 -2.40 -11.17
N VAL A 463 48.80 -1.12 -11.45
CA VAL A 463 48.96 -0.66 -12.84
C VAL A 463 50.26 -1.24 -13.37
N LEU A 464 50.14 -2.15 -14.34
CA LEU A 464 51.26 -2.56 -15.17
C LEU A 464 51.61 -1.37 -16.07
N ASN A 465 52.72 -0.71 -15.75
CA ASN A 465 53.35 0.26 -16.64
C ASN A 465 54.19 -0.54 -17.65
N ASP A 466 53.59 -0.82 -18.81
CA ASP A 466 54.30 -1.29 -20.01
C ASP A 466 54.99 -0.11 -20.74
#